data_AF-G7L4B0-F1
#
_entry.id   AF-G7L4B0-F1
#
_cell.length_a   1.000
_cell.length_b   1.000
_cell.length_c   1.000
_cell.angle_alpha   90.00
_cell.angle_beta   90.00
_cell.angle_gamma   90.00
#
_symmetry.space_group_name_H-M   'P 1'
#
loop_
_entity.id
_entity.type
_entity.pdbx_description
1 polymer ?
#
loop_
_entity_poly.entity_id
_entity_poly.type
_entity_poly.pdbx_seq_one_letter_code
_entity_poly.pdbx_strand_id
1 'polypeptide(L)'
;MFSSKEKLIEYYKSYAWSIGFGVSKLSSKTGDDGKKYFTLAYSRGTKYVSKSKNMLKPNPSIKTQCKARLNTSIRLDGIVTI
;
A
#
# COMPACT_ATOMS: atom_id res chain seq x y z
N MET A 1 -17.15 4.64 -6.06
CA MET A 1 -16.23 4.76 -7.23
C MET A 1 -15.51 6.10 -7.12
N PHE A 2 -14.24 6.17 -7.51
CA PHE A 2 -13.47 7.41 -7.50
C PHE A 2 -13.21 7.89 -8.93
N SER A 3 -13.27 9.20 -9.14
CA SER A 3 -13.05 9.85 -10.44
C SER A 3 -11.59 9.83 -10.88
N SER A 4 -10.66 9.64 -9.94
CA SER A 4 -9.23 9.51 -10.23
C SER A 4 -8.52 8.72 -9.15
N LYS A 5 -7.32 8.26 -9.49
CA LYS A 5 -6.42 7.55 -8.57
C LYS A 5 -6.01 8.45 -7.41
N GLU A 6 -5.75 9.72 -7.69
CA GLU A 6 -5.28 10.70 -6.72
C GLU A 6 -6.32 10.93 -5.63
N LYS A 7 -7.60 11.06 -6.01
CA LYS A 7 -8.71 11.20 -5.04
C LYS A 7 -8.86 9.98 -4.14
N LEU A 8 -8.72 8.77 -4.67
CA LEU A 8 -8.73 7.56 -3.83
C LEU A 8 -7.57 7.56 -2.84
N ILE A 9 -6.36 7.88 -3.30
CA ILE A 9 -5.17 7.89 -2.46
C ILE A 9 -5.32 8.91 -1.33
N GLU A 10 -5.78 10.11 -1.65
CA GLU A 10 -6.01 11.17 -0.67
C GLU A 10 -7.06 10.75 0.36
N TYR A 11 -8.21 10.26 -0.09
CA TYR A 11 -9.26 9.75 0.79
C TYR A 11 -8.74 8.68 1.75
N TYR A 12 -8.04 7.67 1.22
CA TYR A 12 -7.57 6.55 2.03
C TYR A 12 -6.41 6.94 2.95
N LYS A 13 -5.58 7.93 2.56
CA LYS A 13 -4.57 8.51 3.45
C LYS A 13 -5.20 9.25 4.61
N SER A 14 -6.22 10.08 4.37
CA SER A 14 -6.92 10.82 5.41
C SER A 14 -7.65 9.89 6.37
N TYR A 15 -8.31 8.85 5.85
CA TYR A 15 -8.91 7.78 6.65
C TYR A 15 -7.86 7.05 7.49
N ALA A 16 -6.75 6.64 6.87
CA ALA A 16 -5.69 5.94 7.58
C ALA A 16 -5.10 6.78 8.72
N TRP A 17 -4.88 8.06 8.44
CA TRP A 17 -4.39 9.02 9.41
C TRP A 17 -5.34 9.18 10.61
N SER A 18 -6.66 9.26 10.38
CA SER A 18 -7.63 9.39 11.47
C SER A 18 -7.69 8.16 12.37
N ILE A 19 -7.42 6.98 11.83
CA ILE A 19 -7.34 5.72 12.60
C ILE A 19 -5.92 5.49 13.18
N GLY A 20 -4.95 6.38 12.90
CA GLY A 20 -3.60 6.31 13.46
C GLY A 20 -2.64 5.36 12.73
N PHE A 21 -2.91 5.03 11.47
CA PHE A 21 -2.02 4.22 10.64
C PHE A 21 -1.53 4.97 9.39
N GLY A 22 -0.26 4.77 9.03
CA GLY A 22 0.30 5.33 7.79
C GLY A 22 0.05 4.42 6.60
N VAL A 23 -0.38 4.97 5.46
CA VAL A 23 -0.50 4.22 4.20
C VAL A 23 0.58 4.67 3.23
N SER A 24 1.19 3.70 2.55
CA SER A 24 2.14 3.92 1.47
C SER A 24 1.66 3.28 0.18
N LYS A 25 1.96 3.95 -0.94
CA LYS A 25 1.64 3.48 -2.30
C LYS A 25 2.52 2.28 -2.63
N LEU A 26 1.91 1.16 -3.01
CA LEU A 26 2.60 -0.07 -3.37
C LEU A 26 2.30 -0.41 -4.84
N SER A 27 3.26 -0.07 -5.69
CA SER A 27 3.37 -0.39 -7.12
C SER A 27 2.15 -0.09 -8.00
N SER A 28 2.37 -0.17 -9.31
CA SER A 28 1.31 -0.19 -10.30
C SER A 28 1.63 -1.29 -11.30
N LYS A 29 0.63 -2.08 -11.67
CA LYS A 29 0.74 -3.11 -12.70
C LYS A 29 -0.30 -2.84 -13.77
N THR A 30 0.08 -2.96 -15.04
CA THR A 30 -0.90 -3.03 -16.13
C THR A 30 -1.20 -4.51 -16.38
N GLY A 31 -2.48 -4.89 -16.40
CA GLY A 31 -2.91 -6.22 -16.81
C GLY A 31 -3.00 -6.34 -18.32
N ASP A 32 -3.01 -7.58 -18.81
CA ASP A 32 -3.20 -7.87 -20.25
C ASP A 32 -4.58 -7.42 -20.75
N ASP A 33 -5.53 -7.22 -19.84
CA ASP A 33 -6.85 -6.64 -20.07
C ASP A 33 -6.84 -5.10 -20.25
N GLY A 34 -5.66 -4.48 -20.27
CA GLY A 34 -5.48 -3.03 -20.38
C GLY A 34 -5.80 -2.25 -19.10
N LYS A 35 -6.28 -2.93 -18.04
CA LYS A 35 -6.58 -2.28 -16.76
C LYS A 35 -5.30 -2.00 -15.98
N LYS A 36 -5.28 -0.89 -15.26
CA LYS A 36 -4.16 -0.55 -14.37
C LYS A 36 -4.55 -0.85 -12.94
N TYR A 37 -3.77 -1.70 -12.29
CA TYR A 37 -3.90 -2.06 -10.90
C TYR A 37 -2.92 -1.24 -10.07
N PHE A 38 -3.33 -0.83 -8.89
CA PHE A 38 -2.43 -0.30 -7.87
C PHE A 38 -2.86 -0.79 -6.50
N THR A 39 -1.89 -0.88 -5.59
CA THR A 39 -2.14 -1.35 -4.23
C THR A 39 -1.80 -0.25 -3.25
N LEU A 40 -2.65 -0.06 -2.24
CA LEU A 40 -2.32 0.71 -1.04
C LEU A 40 -2.05 -0.25 0.10
N ALA A 41 -0.92 -0.08 0.77
CA ALA A 41 -0.52 -0.95 1.87
C ALA A 41 -0.15 -0.13 3.09
N TYR A 42 -0.22 -0.76 4.26
CA TYR A 42 0.31 -0.17 5.48
C TYR A 42 1.81 0.13 5.33
N SER A 43 2.23 1.34 5.68
CA SER A 43 3.61 1.82 5.45
C SER A 43 4.66 0.97 6.15
N ARG A 44 4.32 0.41 7.31
CA ARG A 44 5.19 -0.48 8.08
C ARG A 44 4.91 -1.95 7.80
N GLY A 45 4.11 -2.30 6.80
CA GLY A 45 3.74 -3.69 6.49
C GLY A 45 4.86 -4.52 5.86
N THR A 46 5.97 -3.90 5.47
CA THR A 46 7.11 -4.60 4.88
C THR A 46 7.75 -5.55 5.89
N LYS A 47 8.21 -6.73 5.42
CA LYS A 47 9.01 -7.64 6.23
C LYS A 47 10.32 -6.98 6.66
N TYR A 48 10.67 -7.12 7.94
CA TYR A 48 12.01 -6.78 8.40
C TYR A 48 13.01 -7.85 7.97
N VAL A 49 14.14 -7.44 7.40
CA VAL A 49 15.26 -8.31 7.09
C VAL A 49 16.47 -7.75 7.83
N SER A 50 16.90 -8.45 8.88
CA SER A 50 18.10 -8.07 9.64
C SER A 50 19.34 -8.28 8.78
N LYS A 51 20.24 -7.30 8.79
CA LYS A 51 21.61 -7.44 8.26
C LYS A 51 22.63 -7.70 9.37
N SER A 52 22.21 -7.79 10.63
CA SER A 52 23.11 -8.06 11.75
C SER A 52 23.64 -9.48 11.65
N LYS A 53 24.97 -9.63 11.76
CA LYS A 53 25.62 -10.93 11.93
C LYS A 53 25.44 -11.50 13.34
N ASN A 54 25.16 -10.62 14.31
CA ASN A 54 24.94 -11.01 15.70
C ASN A 54 23.45 -11.19 15.97
N MET A 55 23.01 -12.44 16.09
CA MET A 55 21.60 -12.80 16.38
C MET A 55 21.17 -12.43 17.79
N LEU A 56 22.10 -12.34 18.75
CA LEU A 56 21.81 -11.98 20.15
C LEU A 56 21.52 -10.49 20.33
N LYS A 57 21.76 -9.67 19.29
CA LYS A 57 21.52 -8.23 19.31
C LYS A 57 20.74 -7.80 18.05
N PRO A 58 19.42 -8.08 18.02
CA PRO A 58 18.57 -7.63 16.91
C PRO A 58 18.44 -6.11 16.92
N ASN A 59 18.44 -5.48 15.73
CA ASN A 59 18.13 -4.06 15.62
C ASN A 59 16.60 -3.89 15.70
N PRO A 60 16.09 -3.02 16.59
CA PRO A 60 14.67 -2.75 16.66
C PRO A 60 14.16 -2.22 15.31
N SER A 61 12.98 -2.68 14.90
CA SER A 61 12.37 -2.26 13.64
C SER A 61 10.91 -1.88 13.85
N ILE A 62 10.50 -0.80 13.20
CA ILE A 62 9.10 -0.38 13.12
C ILE A 62 8.29 -1.24 12.14
N LYS A 63 8.94 -2.12 11.38
CA LYS A 63 8.32 -3.00 10.37
C LYS A 63 7.55 -4.13 11.05
N THR A 64 6.29 -4.27 10.66
CA THR A 64 5.28 -5.16 11.28
C THR A 64 4.98 -6.41 10.47
N GLN A 65 5.48 -6.52 9.23
CA GLN A 65 5.09 -7.59 8.29
C GLN A 65 3.56 -7.66 8.04
N CYS A 66 2.82 -6.58 8.30
CA CYS A 66 1.38 -6.51 8.06
C CYS A 66 1.05 -6.79 6.59
N LYS A 67 0.14 -7.74 6.36
CA LYS A 67 -0.31 -8.15 5.02
C LYS A 67 -1.54 -7.37 4.52
N ALA A 68 -2.08 -6.46 5.31
CA ALA A 68 -3.25 -5.65 4.93
C ALA A 68 -2.94 -4.79 3.71
N ARG A 69 -3.76 -4.96 2.67
CA ARG A 69 -3.60 -4.33 1.36
C ARG A 69 -4.97 -3.99 0.80
N LEU A 70 -5.10 -2.79 0.26
CA LEU A 70 -6.21 -2.39 -0.59
C LEU A 70 -5.77 -2.60 -2.03
N ASN A 71 -6.39 -3.53 -2.74
CA ASN A 71 -6.19 -3.63 -4.17
C ASN A 71 -7.16 -2.67 -4.87
N THR A 72 -6.75 -2.09 -5.99
CA THR A 72 -7.59 -1.17 -6.72
C THR A 72 -7.30 -1.31 -8.20
N SER A 73 -8.33 -1.26 -9.02
CA SER A 73 -8.26 -1.30 -10.48
C SER A 73 -8.76 0.01 -11.09
N ILE A 74 -8.10 0.43 -12.16
CA ILE A 74 -8.50 1.54 -13.01
C ILE A 74 -8.97 0.92 -14.32
N ARG A 75 -10.25 1.14 -14.62
CA ARG A 75 -10.90 0.73 -15.85
C ARG A 75 -10.40 1.58 -17.03
N LEU A 76 -10.72 1.14 -18.25
CA LEU A 76 -10.37 1.87 -19.48
C LEU A 76 -11.05 3.24 -19.58
N ASP A 77 -12.23 3.37 -18.98
CA ASP A 77 -12.99 4.64 -18.85
C ASP A 77 -12.40 5.60 -17.79
N GLY A 78 -11.29 5.23 -17.14
CA GLY A 78 -10.63 6.02 -16.10
C GLY A 78 -11.26 5.88 -14.71
N ILE A 79 -12.36 5.13 -14.57
CA ILE A 79 -13.03 4.94 -13.29
C ILE A 79 -12.20 4.01 -12.38
N VAL A 80 -12.07 4.41 -11.12
CA VAL A 80 -11.31 3.66 -10.12
C VAL A 80 -12.25 2.85 -9.22
N THR A 81 -12.00 1.55 -9.14
CA THR A 81 -12.74 0.56 -8.35
C THR A 81 -11.82 -0.16 -7.36
N ILE A 82 -12.26 -0.20 -6.09
CA ILE A 82 -11.60 -0.93 -5.00
C ILE A 82 -12.02 -2.38 -5.05
#